data_AF-A0A416A5B3-F1
#
_entry.id   AF-A0A416A5B3-F1
#
_cell.length_a   1.000
_cell.length_b   1.000
_cell.length_c   1.000
_cell.angle_alpha   90.00
_cell.angle_beta   90.00
_cell.angle_gamma   90.00
#
_symmetry.space_group_name_H-M   'P 1'
#
loop_
_entity.id
_entity.type
_entity.pdbx_description
1 polymer ?
#
loop_
_entity_poly.entity_id
_entity_poly.type
_entity_poly.pdbx_seq_one_letter_code
_entity_poly.pdbx_strand_id
1 'polypeptide(L)'
;MSWDDEMKDNGYLDKFVEHCAYMPVHAYYRIPFAEKVALSVHGGIGLDYGIHAAFSSSEDGDNTEPVTDYYGQEAWPNRFNLSAEVGLGMRVGPVQVNASYSKGLTDHKFYADQGSFKTVQNKLGLSVSWVFGAN
;
A
#
# COMPACT_ATOMS: atom_id res chain seq x y z
N MET A 1 18.32 -20.31 9.94
CA MET A 1 18.29 -19.06 9.16
C MET A 1 16.93 -18.98 8.50
N SER A 2 16.35 -17.79 8.43
CA SER A 2 15.12 -17.58 7.66
C SER A 2 15.43 -17.79 6.18
N TRP A 3 14.49 -18.29 5.41
CA TRP A 3 14.61 -18.35 3.95
C TRP A 3 14.82 -16.95 3.34
N ASP A 4 14.34 -15.90 4.03
CA ASP A 4 14.63 -14.49 3.71
C ASP A 4 16.13 -14.13 3.84
N ASP A 5 16.82 -14.77 4.79
CA ASP A 5 18.27 -14.59 4.97
C ASP A 5 19.01 -15.32 3.84
N GLU A 6 18.51 -16.47 3.40
CA GLU A 6 19.09 -17.30 2.33
C GLU A 6 18.92 -16.65 0.95
N MET A 7 17.78 -16.01 0.68
CA MET A 7 17.53 -15.27 -0.57
C MET A 7 18.32 -13.96 -0.67
N LYS A 8 18.60 -13.32 0.48
CA LYS A 8 19.52 -12.17 0.57
C LYS A 8 20.98 -12.57 0.36
N ASP A 9 21.38 -13.72 0.90
CA ASP A 9 22.76 -14.22 0.82
C ASP A 9 23.12 -14.73 -0.60
N ASN A 10 22.11 -15.14 -1.39
CA ASN A 10 22.25 -15.54 -2.80
C ASN A 10 21.89 -14.41 -3.80
N GLY A 11 21.99 -13.12 -3.41
CA GLY A 11 21.89 -11.99 -4.35
C GLY A 11 20.54 -11.72 -5.03
N TYR A 12 19.48 -12.49 -4.73
CA TYR A 12 18.23 -12.46 -5.50
C TYR A 12 17.28 -11.29 -5.20
N LEU A 13 17.54 -10.43 -4.19
CA LEU A 13 16.49 -9.52 -3.69
C LEU A 13 17.04 -8.21 -3.11
N ASP A 14 17.75 -7.41 -3.90
CA ASP A 14 18.32 -6.17 -3.35
C ASP A 14 17.33 -4.99 -3.40
N LYS A 15 16.60 -4.77 -4.51
CA LYS A 15 15.58 -3.68 -4.60
C LYS A 15 14.41 -4.01 -5.55
N PHE A 16 13.19 -3.93 -5.01
CA PHE A 16 11.93 -3.86 -5.76
C PHE A 16 11.31 -2.47 -5.61
N VAL A 17 11.02 -1.81 -6.73
CA VAL A 17 10.30 -0.53 -6.75
C VAL A 17 9.06 -0.68 -7.61
N GLU A 18 7.91 -0.35 -7.05
CA GLU A 18 6.61 -0.35 -7.73
C GLU A 18 5.98 1.04 -7.64
N HIS A 19 5.53 1.53 -8.79
CA HIS A 19 4.67 2.69 -8.91
C HIS A 19 3.23 2.20 -9.09
N CYS A 20 2.36 2.61 -8.18
CA CYS A 20 0.93 2.29 -8.23
C CYS A 20 0.08 3.58 -8.18
N ALA A 21 -0.99 3.62 -8.97
CA ALA A 21 -2.10 4.54 -8.74
C ALA A 21 -2.95 4.00 -7.60
N TYR A 22 -3.19 4.83 -6.59
CA TYR A 22 -4.00 4.49 -5.44
C TYR A 22 -5.25 5.37 -5.37
N MET A 23 -6.42 4.74 -5.26
CA MET A 23 -7.72 5.40 -5.16
C MET A 23 -8.54 4.81 -4.00
N PRO A 24 -8.64 5.52 -2.87
CA PRO A 24 -9.52 5.14 -1.78
C PRO A 24 -10.96 5.62 -1.98
N VAL A 25 -11.94 4.78 -1.63
CA VAL A 25 -13.36 5.12 -1.60
C VAL A 25 -13.87 4.86 -0.18
N HIS A 26 -14.06 5.92 0.60
CA HIS A 26 -14.46 5.83 2.01
C HIS A 26 -15.83 6.44 2.28
N ALA A 27 -16.62 5.76 3.11
CA ALA A 27 -17.66 6.40 3.88
C ALA A 27 -17.01 7.19 5.02
N TYR A 28 -17.45 8.42 5.22
CA TYR A 28 -16.85 9.33 6.19
C TYR A 28 -17.94 9.89 7.11
N TYR A 29 -17.75 9.71 8.42
CA TYR A 29 -18.66 10.22 9.44
C TYR A 29 -17.91 11.08 10.45
N ARG A 30 -18.47 12.26 10.76
CA ARG A 30 -17.90 13.21 11.71
C ARG A 30 -18.83 13.42 12.89
N ILE A 31 -18.26 13.30 14.09
CA ILE A 31 -18.90 13.53 15.38
C ILE A 31 -18.33 14.84 15.94
N PRO A 32 -19.08 15.96 15.83
CA PRO A 32 -18.69 17.21 16.46
C PRO A 32 -18.92 17.13 17.98
N PHE A 33 -17.86 17.29 18.78
CA PHE A 33 -17.96 17.36 20.24
C PHE A 33 -18.07 18.81 20.72
N ALA A 34 -17.45 19.74 20.01
CA ALA A 34 -17.50 21.18 20.24
C ALA A 34 -17.42 21.91 18.90
N GLU A 35 -17.61 23.22 18.89
CA GLU A 35 -17.48 24.05 17.67
C GLU A 35 -16.15 23.79 16.96
N LYS A 36 -15.06 23.73 17.73
CA LYS A 36 -13.70 23.56 17.21
C LYS A 36 -13.19 22.13 17.26
N VAL A 37 -13.83 21.22 18.01
CA VAL A 37 -13.32 19.86 18.20
C VAL A 37 -14.27 18.84 17.60
N ALA A 38 -13.77 18.05 16.66
CA ALA A 38 -14.54 16.95 16.09
C ALA A 38 -13.68 15.70 15.96
N LEU A 39 -14.29 14.55 16.16
CA LEU A 39 -13.73 13.26 15.81
C LEU A 39 -14.37 12.80 14.51
N SER A 40 -13.62 12.09 13.68
CA SER A 40 -14.13 11.44 12.49
C SER A 40 -13.73 9.99 12.46
N VAL A 41 -14.62 9.17 11.92
CA VAL A 41 -14.35 7.77 11.60
C VAL A 41 -14.62 7.63 10.11
N HIS A 42 -13.71 6.97 9.41
CA HIS A 42 -13.90 6.68 8.00
C HIS A 42 -13.47 5.25 7.69
N GLY A 43 -14.04 4.69 6.64
CA GLY A 43 -13.68 3.35 6.20
C GLY A 43 -14.31 3.03 4.87
N GLY A 44 -13.78 2.00 4.22
CA GLY A 44 -14.23 1.60 2.90
C GLY A 44 -13.22 0.71 2.23
N ILE A 45 -13.04 0.92 0.94
CA ILE A 45 -12.14 0.12 0.10
C ILE A 45 -11.05 0.98 -0.51
N GLY A 46 -9.83 0.43 -0.58
CA GLY A 46 -8.72 0.98 -1.33
C GLY A 46 -8.52 0.20 -2.62
N LEU A 47 -8.37 0.91 -3.73
CA LEU A 47 -8.08 0.35 -5.04
C LEU A 47 -6.66 0.78 -5.42
N ASP A 48 -5.80 -0.19 -5.69
CA ASP A 48 -4.42 0.03 -6.13
C ASP A 48 -4.26 -0.58 -7.52
N TYR A 49 -3.67 0.18 -8.44
CA TYR A 49 -3.33 -0.26 -9.79
C TYR A 49 -1.84 -0.02 -10.08
N GLY A 50 -1.06 -1.10 -10.22
CA GLY A 50 0.35 -1.08 -10.60
C GLY A 50 0.53 -0.52 -12.01
N ILE A 51 1.29 0.56 -12.12
CA ILE A 51 1.63 1.25 -13.37
C ILE A 51 2.98 0.77 -13.89
N HIS A 52 3.98 0.66 -13.02
CA HIS A 52 5.34 0.31 -13.40
C HIS A 52 6.05 -0.36 -12.23
N ALA A 53 6.82 -1.41 -12.52
CA ALA A 53 7.71 -2.04 -11.55
C ALA A 53 9.11 -2.20 -12.15
N ALA A 54 10.12 -1.99 -11.32
CA ALA A 54 11.52 -2.21 -11.65
C ALA A 54 12.16 -3.13 -10.61
N PHE A 55 12.99 -4.05 -11.10
CA PHE A 55 13.76 -5.00 -10.30
C PHE A 55 15.26 -4.77 -10.58
N SER A 56 16.09 -4.73 -9.54
CA SER A 56 17.55 -4.77 -9.69
C SER A 56 18.13 -5.86 -8.80
N SER A 57 18.85 -6.81 -9.40
CA SER A 57 19.71 -7.77 -8.70
C SER A 57 21.15 -7.27 -8.74
N SER A 58 21.88 -7.43 -7.63
CA SER A 58 23.26 -6.96 -7.46
C SER A 58 24.31 -8.02 -7.83
N GLU A 59 23.92 -9.22 -8.25
CA GLU A 59 24.87 -10.33 -8.45
C GLU A 59 25.43 -10.51 -9.87
N ASP A 60 24.82 -9.94 -10.91
CA ASP A 60 25.36 -10.05 -12.27
C ASP A 60 25.79 -8.69 -12.80
N GLY A 61 27.11 -8.52 -12.93
CA GLY A 61 27.71 -7.44 -13.69
C GLY A 61 27.22 -7.48 -15.14
N ASP A 62 26.75 -6.33 -15.62
CA ASP A 62 26.42 -6.04 -17.01
C ASP A 62 25.27 -6.85 -17.65
N ASN A 63 24.16 -6.13 -17.92
CA ASN A 63 23.14 -6.43 -18.94
C ASN A 63 21.95 -7.33 -18.58
N THR A 64 21.29 -7.09 -17.45
CA THR A 64 19.85 -7.41 -17.36
C THR A 64 19.10 -6.12 -17.61
N GLU A 65 18.60 -5.92 -18.83
CA GLU A 65 17.74 -4.77 -19.15
C GLU A 65 16.61 -4.70 -18.12
N PRO A 66 16.28 -3.52 -17.58
CA PRO A 66 15.17 -3.38 -16.65
C PRO A 66 13.90 -3.77 -17.40
N VAL A 67 13.42 -4.98 -17.19
CA VAL A 67 12.17 -5.43 -17.81
C VAL A 67 11.04 -4.69 -17.11
N THR A 68 10.32 -3.89 -17.89
CA THR A 68 9.42 -2.85 -17.38
C THR A 68 7.96 -3.29 -17.30
N ASP A 69 7.60 -4.51 -17.73
CA ASP A 69 6.19 -4.91 -17.93
C ASP A 69 5.93 -6.40 -17.62
N TYR A 70 6.02 -6.77 -16.35
CA TYR A 70 5.83 -8.15 -15.89
C TYR A 70 4.39 -8.50 -15.52
N TYR A 71 3.53 -7.52 -15.30
CA TYR A 71 2.24 -7.79 -14.69
C TYR A 71 1.26 -8.53 -15.61
N GLY A 72 0.61 -9.58 -15.08
CA GLY A 72 -0.37 -10.40 -15.81
C GLY A 72 0.24 -11.57 -16.59
N GLN A 73 1.56 -11.79 -16.48
CA GLN A 73 2.24 -12.99 -16.97
C GLN A 73 2.22 -14.11 -15.93
N GLU A 74 2.37 -15.37 -16.36
CA GLU A 74 2.48 -16.53 -15.47
C GLU A 74 3.64 -16.32 -14.48
N ALA A 75 3.37 -16.53 -13.18
CA ALA A 75 4.26 -16.27 -12.05
C ALA A 75 4.46 -14.80 -11.59
N TRP A 76 3.76 -13.80 -12.17
CA TRP A 76 3.92 -12.38 -11.83
C TRP A 76 2.69 -11.75 -11.12
N PRO A 77 2.86 -10.67 -10.32
CA PRO A 77 1.80 -10.10 -9.50
C PRO A 77 0.65 -9.52 -10.34
N ASN A 78 -0.55 -9.46 -9.75
CA ASN A 78 -1.68 -8.81 -10.40
C ASN A 78 -1.50 -7.29 -10.35
N ARG A 79 -1.80 -6.59 -11.46
CA ARG A 79 -1.80 -5.12 -11.50
C ARG A 79 -2.77 -4.52 -10.49
N PHE A 80 -3.85 -5.22 -10.18
CA PHE A 80 -4.95 -4.69 -9.37
C PHE A 80 -4.95 -5.30 -7.96
N ASN A 81 -5.00 -4.44 -6.95
CA ASN A 81 -5.11 -4.82 -5.55
C ASN A 81 -6.30 -4.10 -4.90
N LEU A 82 -7.07 -4.85 -4.12
CA LEU A 82 -8.19 -4.34 -3.33
C LEU A 82 -7.84 -4.46 -1.85
N SER A 83 -8.13 -3.43 -1.07
CA SER A 83 -7.92 -3.42 0.37
C SER A 83 -9.17 -2.95 1.12
N ALA A 84 -9.35 -3.43 2.35
CA ALA A 84 -10.30 -2.90 3.31
C ALA A 84 -9.57 -1.86 4.17
N GLU A 85 -10.19 -0.69 4.32
CA GLU A 85 -9.57 0.44 5.00
C GLU A 85 -10.45 0.97 6.12
N VAL A 86 -9.80 1.35 7.22
CA VAL A 86 -10.43 2.01 8.36
C VAL A 86 -9.52 3.10 8.87
N GLY A 87 -10.08 4.21 9.32
CA GLY A 87 -9.32 5.31 9.87
C GLY A 87 -10.12 6.19 10.81
N LEU A 88 -9.36 6.96 11.57
CA LEU A 88 -9.83 7.90 12.57
C LEU A 88 -9.18 9.25 12.31
N GLY A 89 -9.93 10.31 12.57
CA GLY A 89 -9.42 11.67 12.45
C GLY A 89 -9.83 12.52 13.64
N MET A 90 -8.93 13.42 14.05
CA MET A 90 -9.20 14.42 15.07
C MET A 90 -9.00 15.80 14.46
N ARG A 91 -10.03 16.64 14.56
CA ARG A 91 -10.02 18.03 14.10
C ARG A 91 -9.99 18.98 15.30
N VAL A 92 -9.11 19.97 15.22
CA VAL A 92 -9.05 21.12 16.12
C VAL A 92 -9.04 22.40 15.27
N GLY A 93 -10.15 23.15 15.29
CA GLY A 93 -10.39 24.29 14.41
C GLY A 93 -10.34 23.87 12.93
N PRO A 94 -9.53 24.54 12.09
CA PRO A 94 -9.40 24.19 10.67
C PRO A 94 -8.43 23.02 10.42
N VAL A 95 -7.62 22.60 11.39
CA VAL A 95 -6.63 21.54 11.19
C VAL A 95 -7.19 20.19 11.60
N GLN A 96 -7.03 19.17 10.75
CA GLN A 96 -7.40 17.79 11.03
C GLN A 96 -6.22 16.86 10.80
N VAL A 97 -5.98 15.97 11.75
CA VAL A 97 -5.00 14.88 11.64
C VAL A 97 -5.78 13.58 11.49
N ASN A 98 -5.38 12.72 10.55
CA ASN A 98 -5.98 11.40 10.35
C ASN A 98 -4.92 10.31 10.44
N ALA A 99 -5.34 9.17 10.99
CA ALA A 99 -4.62 7.92 10.95
C ALA A 99 -5.50 6.87 10.28
N SER A 100 -4.92 6.11 9.34
CA SER A 100 -5.63 5.04 8.64
C SER A 100 -4.82 3.76 8.64
N TYR A 101 -5.53 2.64 8.64
CA TYR A 101 -5.01 1.31 8.46
C TYR A 101 -5.73 0.65 7.28
N SER A 102 -4.97 0.09 6.36
CA SER A 102 -5.45 -0.62 5.18
C SER A 102 -4.96 -2.06 5.25
N LYS A 103 -5.85 -3.01 4.97
CA LYS A 103 -5.57 -4.44 4.90
C LYS A 103 -5.96 -4.98 3.53
N GLY A 104 -4.98 -5.46 2.78
CA GLY A 104 -5.21 -6.13 1.50
C GLY A 104 -6.23 -7.27 1.61
N LEU A 105 -7.18 -7.29 0.68
CA LEU A 105 -8.21 -8.32 0.54
C LEU A 105 -7.90 -9.29 -0.61
N THR A 106 -7.21 -8.81 -1.65
CA THR A 106 -6.75 -9.67 -2.76
C THR A 106 -5.44 -10.34 -2.40
N ASP A 107 -5.38 -11.65 -2.67
CA ASP A 107 -4.13 -12.41 -2.61
C ASP A 107 -3.45 -12.26 -3.97
N HIS A 108 -2.24 -11.71 -3.99
CA HIS A 108 -1.41 -11.80 -5.18
C HIS A 108 -0.64 -13.10 -5.11
N LYS A 109 -0.65 -13.87 -6.20
CA LYS A 109 0.30 -14.94 -6.37
C LYS A 109 1.63 -14.29 -6.73
N PHE A 110 2.58 -14.27 -5.80
CA PHE A 110 3.98 -14.13 -6.16
C PHE A 110 4.79 -15.15 -5.37
N TYR A 111 5.68 -15.86 -6.07
CA TYR A 111 6.48 -17.02 -5.60
C TYR A 111 5.73 -18.35 -5.34
N ALA A 112 4.78 -18.71 -6.21
CA ALA A 112 4.05 -19.98 -6.10
C ALA A 112 4.90 -21.25 -6.34
N ASP A 113 6.18 -21.13 -6.73
CA ASP A 113 7.08 -22.29 -6.81
C ASP A 113 7.98 -22.46 -5.57
N GLN A 114 7.91 -21.55 -4.57
CA GLN A 114 8.74 -21.65 -3.35
C GLN A 114 8.02 -21.39 -2.01
N GLY A 115 6.69 -21.33 -1.97
CA GLY A 115 5.95 -21.37 -0.71
C GLY A 115 4.83 -20.36 -0.62
N SER A 116 3.92 -20.60 0.31
CA SER A 116 2.70 -19.82 0.49
C SER A 116 3.01 -18.44 1.09
N PHE A 117 3.46 -17.49 0.25
CA PHE A 117 3.66 -16.09 0.64
C PHE A 117 2.37 -15.31 0.37
N LYS A 118 1.66 -15.03 1.45
CA LYS A 118 0.38 -14.33 1.45
C LYS A 118 0.62 -12.87 1.06
N THR A 119 0.20 -12.46 -0.13
CA THR A 119 0.47 -11.10 -0.63
C THR A 119 -0.60 -10.13 -0.13
N VAL A 120 -0.69 -9.99 1.18
CA VAL A 120 -1.59 -9.05 1.84
C VAL A 120 -0.81 -7.78 2.14
N GLN A 121 -0.98 -6.77 1.28
CA GLN A 121 -0.41 -5.45 1.51
C GLN A 121 -1.16 -4.75 2.64
N ASN A 122 -0.50 -4.56 3.79
CA ASN A 122 -1.03 -3.75 4.88
C ASN A 122 -0.36 -2.37 4.83
N LYS A 123 -1.15 -1.30 4.92
CA LYS A 123 -0.63 0.08 4.91
C LYS A 123 -1.05 0.80 6.18
N LEU A 124 -0.14 1.60 6.74
CA LEU A 124 -0.44 2.56 7.79
C LEU A 124 -0.26 3.96 7.22
N GLY A 125 -1.29 4.79 7.32
CA GLY A 125 -1.31 6.14 6.78
C GLY A 125 -1.44 7.18 7.89
N LEU A 126 -0.68 8.27 7.75
CA LEU A 126 -0.86 9.49 8.53
C LEU A 126 -1.06 10.64 7.57
N SER A 127 -2.08 11.47 7.79
CA SER A 127 -2.35 12.62 6.95
C SER A 127 -2.74 13.85 7.79
N VAL A 128 -2.43 15.02 7.25
CA VAL A 128 -2.85 16.31 7.78
C VAL A 128 -3.71 16.99 6.73
N SER A 129 -4.83 17.56 7.15
CA SER A 129 -5.82 18.18 6.27
C SER A 129 -6.27 19.53 6.81
N TRP A 130 -6.61 20.45 5.92
CA TRP A 130 -7.21 21.74 6.25
C TRP A 130 -8.69 21.73 5.90
N VAL A 131 -9.56 22.06 6.86
CA VAL A 131 -11.01 22.02 6.74
C VAL A 131 -11.55 23.44 6.55
N PHE A 132 -12.14 23.69 5.39
CA PHE A 132 -12.85 24.94 5.12
C PHE A 132 -14.20 24.99 5.84
N GLY A 133 -14.56 26.15 6.39
CA GLY A 133 -15.85 26.37 7.06
C GLY A 133 -15.93 25.92 8.52
N ALA A 134 -14.80 25.64 9.16
CA ALA A 134 -14.71 25.28 10.59
C ALA A 134 -14.25 26.46 11.48
N ASN A 135 -14.83 27.64 11.25
CA ASN A 135 -14.57 28.88 12.03
C ASN A 135 -15.66 29.14 13.05
#